data_AF-A0A2R2W5H9-F1
#
_entry.id   AF-A0A2R2W5H9-F1
#
_cell.length_a   1.000
_cell.length_b   1.000
_cell.length_c   1.000
_cell.angle_alpha   90.00
_cell.angle_beta   90.00
_cell.angle_gamma   90.00
#
_symmetry.space_group_name_H-M   'P 1'
#
loop_
_entity.id
_entity.type
_entity.pdbx_description
1 polymer ?
#
loop_
_entity_poly.entity_id
_entity_poly.type
_entity_poly.pdbx_seq_one_letter_code
_entity_poly.pdbx_strand_id
1 'polypeptide(L)'
;MRRIREAMPGALRRDREAADAGISLAELLVTITIFGIMMAVVMGIFVSLTRATSLGQKTDANVRQASNGMNEMSRIIRAGTNNPVQNAAPTPAFGDASRESLTVFAFVNFKDTTQRPIRVTFSIDTQRRLLETTTQATDIGSGYWNFTGATSTSATRVIATAVAPQQGSDPALFSYLGADGAAIAPQASGSLLPAQWPLVAAVQITLKVKNSSTSTDTGVTLQNTVGIPNLTNTGAVS
;
A
#
# COMPACT_ATOMS: atom_id res chain seq x y z
N MET A 1 -113.18 14.76 1.54
CA MET A 1 -111.95 15.04 2.31
C MET A 1 -110.84 14.14 1.76
N ARG A 2 -109.83 14.69 1.05
CA ARG A 2 -108.43 14.90 1.55
C ARG A 2 -107.76 13.56 1.91
N ARG A 3 -106.74 13.06 1.19
CA ARG A 3 -105.29 13.40 1.24
C ARG A 3 -104.60 12.82 -0.02
N ILE A 4 -103.86 13.58 -0.86
CA ILE A 4 -102.45 14.06 -0.76
C ILE A 4 -101.47 12.88 -0.60
N ARG A 5 -100.73 12.48 -1.66
CA ARG A 5 -99.30 12.80 -2.00
C ARG A 5 -98.35 12.24 -0.93
N GLU A 6 -97.21 11.59 -1.20
CA GLU A 6 -96.13 11.98 -2.12
C GLU A 6 -95.00 10.91 -2.05
N ALA A 7 -94.19 10.85 -3.11
CA ALA A 7 -93.07 9.94 -3.31
C ALA A 7 -91.77 10.40 -2.64
N MET A 8 -90.85 9.47 -2.34
CA MET A 8 -89.41 9.77 -2.27
C MET A 8 -88.56 8.51 -2.57
N PRO A 9 -87.78 8.53 -3.66
CA PRO A 9 -86.44 7.96 -3.62
C PRO A 9 -85.46 8.98 -4.22
N GLY A 10 -84.64 9.59 -3.37
CA GLY A 10 -83.71 10.64 -3.80
C GLY A 10 -82.56 10.85 -2.84
N ALA A 11 -81.80 9.81 -2.53
CA ALA A 11 -80.65 9.92 -1.63
C ALA A 11 -79.42 9.09 -2.06
N LEU A 12 -79.25 8.79 -3.36
CA LEU A 12 -78.08 8.04 -3.86
C LEU A 12 -77.46 8.64 -5.12
N ARG A 13 -77.41 9.97 -5.24
CA ARG A 13 -76.91 10.64 -6.46
C ARG A 13 -75.98 11.83 -6.21
N ARG A 14 -75.28 11.90 -5.08
CA ARG A 14 -74.37 13.02 -4.78
C ARG A 14 -72.89 12.68 -4.62
N ASP A 15 -72.51 11.41 -4.62
CA ASP A 15 -71.10 11.02 -4.38
C ASP A 15 -70.31 10.66 -5.65
N ARG A 16 -70.91 10.80 -6.85
CA ARG A 16 -70.22 10.49 -8.12
C ARG A 16 -69.65 11.70 -8.86
N GLU A 17 -70.02 12.92 -8.51
CA GLU A 17 -69.53 14.14 -9.18
C GLU A 17 -68.24 14.72 -8.55
N ALA A 18 -67.82 14.23 -7.38
CA ALA A 18 -66.56 14.63 -6.75
C ALA A 18 -65.32 13.89 -7.31
N ALA A 19 -65.50 12.95 -8.24
CA ALA A 19 -64.43 12.08 -8.75
C ALA A 19 -63.78 12.57 -10.05
N ASP A 20 -64.26 13.67 -10.66
CA ASP A 20 -63.76 14.23 -11.93
C ASP A 20 -63.11 15.62 -11.77
N ALA A 21 -62.47 15.88 -10.62
CA ALA A 21 -61.61 17.05 -10.47
C ALA A 21 -60.28 16.77 -11.20
N GLY A 22 -60.15 17.28 -12.43
CA GLY A 22 -58.91 17.21 -13.21
C GLY A 22 -57.71 17.80 -12.44
N ILE A 23 -56.52 17.28 -12.70
CA ILE A 23 -55.25 17.72 -12.09
C ILE A 23 -55.12 19.25 -12.21
N SER A 24 -54.94 19.93 -11.08
CA SER A 24 -54.68 21.37 -11.06
C SER A 24 -53.25 21.64 -11.52
N LEU A 25 -53.03 22.71 -12.30
CA LEU A 25 -51.68 23.16 -12.70
C LEU A 25 -50.75 23.36 -11.49
N ALA A 26 -51.31 23.83 -10.37
CA ALA A 26 -50.55 24.00 -9.13
C ALA A 26 -50.12 22.66 -8.52
N GLU A 27 -50.97 21.63 -8.64
CA GLU A 27 -50.71 20.28 -8.12
C GLU A 27 -49.62 19.57 -8.94
N LEU A 28 -49.63 19.74 -10.26
CA LEU A 28 -48.55 19.28 -11.13
C LEU A 28 -47.20 19.97 -10.81
N LEU A 29 -47.22 21.27 -10.52
CA LEU A 29 -46.01 22.01 -10.17
C LEU A 29 -45.42 21.54 -8.83
N VAL A 30 -46.26 21.35 -7.82
CA VAL A 30 -45.84 20.87 -6.50
C VAL A 30 -45.26 19.46 -6.60
N THR A 31 -45.91 18.56 -7.34
CA THR A 31 -45.43 17.18 -7.54
C THR A 31 -44.08 17.12 -8.25
N ILE A 32 -43.87 17.90 -9.31
CA ILE A 32 -42.56 17.98 -9.99
C ILE A 32 -41.49 18.55 -9.07
N THR A 33 -41.82 19.56 -8.25
CA THR A 33 -40.88 20.17 -7.30
C THR A 33 -40.45 19.18 -6.22
N ILE A 34 -41.41 18.46 -5.62
CA ILE A 34 -41.13 17.42 -4.61
C ILE A 34 -40.32 16.28 -5.24
N PHE A 35 -40.67 15.86 -6.47
CA PHE A 35 -39.93 14.84 -7.19
C PHE A 35 -38.48 15.26 -7.48
N GLY A 36 -38.25 16.51 -7.88
CA GLY A 36 -36.92 17.07 -8.09
C GLY A 36 -36.07 17.04 -6.81
N ILE A 37 -36.65 17.42 -5.67
CA ILE A 37 -35.98 17.34 -4.36
C ILE A 37 -35.65 15.89 -4.00
N MET A 38 -36.60 14.96 -4.18
CA MET A 38 -36.37 13.54 -3.94
C MET A 38 -35.23 12.99 -4.81
N MET A 39 -35.22 13.30 -6.10
CA MET A 39 -34.14 12.89 -7.01
C MET A 39 -32.79 13.45 -6.58
N ALA A 40 -32.73 14.71 -6.14
CA ALA A 40 -31.50 15.32 -5.64
C ALA A 40 -30.97 14.58 -4.39
N VAL A 41 -31.84 14.22 -3.45
CA VAL A 41 -31.46 13.43 -2.26
C VAL A 41 -30.96 12.04 -2.65
N VAL A 42 -31.68 11.34 -3.54
CA VAL A 42 -31.29 10.00 -4.01
C VAL A 42 -29.95 10.03 -4.74
N MET A 43 -29.72 11.01 -5.62
CA MET A 43 -28.42 11.19 -6.28
C MET A 43 -27.31 11.48 -5.29
N GLY A 44 -27.57 12.32 -4.28
CA GLY A 44 -26.61 12.60 -3.20
C GLY A 44 -26.20 11.33 -2.45
N ILE A 45 -27.18 10.50 -2.07
CA ILE A 45 -26.94 9.21 -1.41
C ILE A 45 -26.15 8.27 -2.33
N PHE A 46 -26.53 8.18 -3.61
CA PHE A 46 -25.87 7.31 -4.59
C PHE A 46 -24.40 7.70 -4.82
N VAL A 47 -24.11 9.00 -4.95
CA VAL A 47 -22.74 9.53 -5.08
C VAL A 47 -21.93 9.24 -3.82
N SER A 48 -22.53 9.45 -2.64
CA SER A 48 -21.88 9.14 -1.36
C SER A 48 -21.52 7.66 -1.24
N LEU A 49 -22.47 6.77 -1.55
CA LEU A 49 -22.26 5.32 -1.51
C LEU A 49 -21.20 4.86 -2.52
N THR A 50 -21.20 5.42 -3.73
CA THR A 50 -20.21 5.13 -4.76
C THR A 50 -18.80 5.54 -4.30
N ARG A 51 -18.67 6.73 -3.70
CA ARG A 51 -17.39 7.22 -3.15
C ARG A 51 -16.91 6.34 -1.99
N ALA A 52 -17.79 5.99 -1.07
CA ALA A 52 -17.46 5.12 0.06
C ALA A 52 -16.98 3.74 -0.41
N THR A 53 -17.68 3.15 -1.40
CA THR A 53 -17.30 1.85 -1.98
C THR A 53 -15.96 1.91 -2.70
N SER A 54 -15.71 2.97 -3.49
CA SER A 54 -14.43 3.17 -4.17
C SER A 54 -13.28 3.35 -3.18
N LEU A 55 -13.50 4.09 -2.09
CA LEU A 55 -12.52 4.27 -1.03
C LEU A 55 -12.18 2.95 -0.35
N GLY A 56 -13.19 2.14 0.00
CA GLY A 56 -13.01 0.82 0.60
C GLY A 56 -12.19 -0.12 -0.30
N GLN A 57 -12.54 -0.19 -1.59
CA GLN A 57 -11.81 -1.02 -2.56
C GLN A 57 -10.33 -0.62 -2.69
N LYS A 58 -10.03 0.69 -2.69
CA LYS A 58 -8.66 1.18 -2.73
C LYS A 58 -7.90 0.88 -1.44
N THR A 59 -8.53 1.05 -0.28
CA THR A 59 -7.94 0.66 1.02
C THR A 59 -7.57 -0.81 1.00
N ASP A 60 -8.48 -1.69 0.63
CA ASP A 60 -8.26 -3.14 0.64
C ASP A 60 -7.14 -3.55 -0.32
N ALA A 61 -7.11 -2.96 -1.52
CA ALA A 61 -6.04 -3.18 -2.48
C ALA A 61 -4.68 -2.73 -1.91
N ASN A 62 -4.64 -1.56 -1.28
CA ASN A 62 -3.43 -1.01 -0.68
C ASN A 62 -2.93 -1.86 0.49
N VAL A 63 -3.81 -2.33 1.37
CA VAL A 63 -3.45 -3.23 2.49
C VAL A 63 -2.87 -4.53 1.97
N ARG A 64 -3.49 -5.14 0.95
CA ARG A 64 -2.98 -6.37 0.34
C ARG A 64 -1.61 -6.16 -0.31
N GLN A 65 -1.44 -5.07 -1.06
CA GLN A 65 -0.14 -4.73 -1.65
C GLN A 65 0.92 -4.47 -0.57
N ALA A 66 0.60 -3.70 0.46
CA ALA A 66 1.52 -3.39 1.53
C ALA A 66 1.94 -4.64 2.33
N SER A 67 0.99 -5.55 2.59
CA SER A 67 1.27 -6.83 3.26
C SER A 67 2.17 -7.73 2.41
N ASN A 68 1.88 -7.83 1.10
CA ASN A 68 2.70 -8.61 0.17
C ASN A 68 4.11 -8.01 0.06
N GLY A 69 4.22 -6.69 -0.08
CA GLY A 69 5.49 -5.98 -0.11
C GLY A 69 6.29 -6.16 1.18
N MET A 70 5.63 -6.13 2.34
CA MET A 70 6.27 -6.39 3.62
C MET A 70 6.80 -7.82 3.74
N ASN A 71 6.02 -8.81 3.33
CA ASN A 71 6.46 -10.21 3.33
C ASN A 71 7.65 -10.43 2.39
N GLU A 72 7.62 -9.83 1.21
CA GLU A 72 8.69 -9.94 0.22
C GLU A 72 9.98 -9.27 0.70
N MET A 73 9.90 -8.02 1.18
CA MET A 73 11.04 -7.33 1.79
C MET A 73 11.60 -8.14 2.95
N SER A 74 10.74 -8.66 3.82
CA SER A 74 11.19 -9.44 4.98
C SER A 74 11.89 -10.73 4.59
N ARG A 75 11.41 -11.41 3.54
CA ARG A 75 12.04 -12.62 3.02
C ARG A 75 13.42 -12.32 2.44
N ILE A 76 13.53 -11.27 1.62
CA ILE A 76 14.77 -10.90 0.94
C ILE A 76 15.82 -10.39 1.95
N ILE A 77 15.42 -9.51 2.86
CA ILE A 77 16.30 -8.97 3.91
C ILE A 77 16.81 -10.11 4.79
N ARG A 78 15.95 -11.03 5.22
CA ARG A 78 16.34 -12.20 6.02
C ARG A 78 17.33 -13.11 5.29
N ALA A 79 17.24 -13.19 3.97
CA ALA A 79 18.16 -13.97 3.14
C ALA A 79 19.47 -13.22 2.79
N GLY A 80 19.64 -12.00 3.34
CA GLY A 80 20.83 -11.19 3.18
C GLY A 80 22.09 -11.94 3.65
N THR A 81 23.10 -12.00 2.80
CA THR A 81 24.39 -12.60 3.12
C THR A 81 25.51 -11.87 2.40
N ASN A 82 26.72 -11.94 2.96
CA ASN A 82 27.89 -11.29 2.39
C ASN A 82 28.23 -11.92 1.03
N ASN A 83 28.60 -11.08 0.06
CA ASN A 83 29.02 -11.52 -1.27
C ASN A 83 30.55 -11.72 -1.29
N PRO A 84 31.06 -12.95 -1.54
CA PRO A 84 32.48 -13.17 -1.70
C PRO A 84 32.98 -12.49 -2.98
N VAL A 85 34.12 -11.81 -2.87
CA VAL A 85 34.77 -11.12 -3.98
C VAL A 85 36.16 -11.71 -4.16
N GLN A 86 36.58 -11.91 -5.41
CA GLN A 86 37.89 -12.47 -5.72
C GLN A 86 39.00 -11.52 -5.24
N ASN A 87 39.99 -12.05 -4.52
CA ASN A 87 41.16 -11.31 -4.02
C ASN A 87 40.83 -10.08 -3.14
N ALA A 88 39.65 -10.04 -2.52
CA ALA A 88 39.23 -8.94 -1.65
C ALA A 88 38.40 -9.45 -0.46
N ALA A 89 38.20 -8.59 0.54
CA ALA A 89 37.27 -8.88 1.62
C ALA A 89 35.84 -9.04 1.07
N PRO A 90 35.01 -9.93 1.64
CA PRO A 90 33.62 -10.07 1.23
C PRO A 90 32.90 -8.72 1.31
N THR A 91 32.11 -8.40 0.28
CA THR A 91 31.21 -7.26 0.33
C THR A 91 30.13 -7.56 1.36
N PRO A 92 29.80 -6.62 2.28
CA PRO A 92 28.75 -6.83 3.25
C PRO A 92 27.41 -7.20 2.58
N ALA A 93 26.53 -7.86 3.33
CA ALA A 93 25.18 -8.20 2.88
C ALA A 93 24.39 -6.98 2.38
N PHE A 94 24.78 -5.79 2.80
CA PHE A 94 24.21 -4.51 2.38
C PHE A 94 25.16 -3.74 1.48
N GLY A 95 24.57 -3.10 0.46
CA GLY A 95 25.19 -2.04 -0.32
C GLY A 95 24.64 -0.69 0.12
N ASP A 96 23.81 -0.05 -0.68
CA ASP A 96 23.12 1.19 -0.28
C ASP A 96 22.13 0.93 0.87
N ALA A 97 22.25 1.68 1.96
CA ALA A 97 21.43 1.53 3.16
C ALA A 97 20.99 2.93 3.64
N SER A 98 19.94 3.45 3.02
CA SER A 98 19.33 4.73 3.36
C SER A 98 17.92 4.57 3.95
N ARG A 99 17.31 5.68 4.34
CA ARG A 99 15.95 5.71 4.89
C ARG A 99 14.88 5.24 3.92
N GLU A 100 15.09 5.36 2.60
CA GLU A 100 14.09 5.04 1.56
C GLU A 100 14.63 4.14 0.43
N SER A 101 15.92 3.80 0.47
CA SER A 101 16.58 2.89 -0.47
C SER A 101 17.43 1.88 0.30
N LEU A 102 17.30 0.61 -0.03
CA LEU A 102 18.03 -0.49 0.59
C LEU A 102 18.45 -1.50 -0.47
N THR A 103 19.76 -1.80 -0.55
CA THR A 103 20.32 -2.83 -1.41
C THR A 103 20.83 -3.99 -0.56
N VAL A 104 20.37 -5.20 -0.89
CA VAL A 104 20.71 -6.45 -0.20
C VAL A 104 21.23 -7.47 -1.21
N PHE A 105 22.30 -8.18 -0.85
CA PHE A 105 22.79 -9.35 -1.58
C PHE A 105 22.25 -10.63 -0.95
N ALA A 106 21.70 -11.54 -1.75
CA ALA A 106 21.12 -12.79 -1.27
C ALA A 106 21.53 -13.97 -2.16
N PHE A 107 21.79 -15.13 -1.57
CA PHE A 107 22.23 -16.36 -2.29
C PHE A 107 21.09 -17.34 -2.57
N VAL A 108 19.86 -16.84 -2.50
CA VAL A 108 18.64 -17.59 -2.78
C VAL A 108 18.12 -17.16 -4.14
N ASN A 109 18.07 -18.11 -5.07
CA ASN A 109 17.36 -17.93 -6.32
C ASN A 109 15.88 -18.27 -6.07
N PHE A 110 15.02 -17.27 -6.04
CA PHE A 110 13.58 -17.46 -5.83
C PHE A 110 12.82 -17.86 -7.11
N LYS A 111 13.53 -18.02 -8.25
CA LYS A 111 12.90 -18.20 -9.57
C LYS A 111 13.38 -19.44 -10.33
N ASP A 112 14.62 -19.88 -10.14
CA ASP A 112 15.14 -21.11 -10.78
C ASP A 112 15.96 -21.99 -9.81
N THR A 113 16.28 -23.22 -10.24
CA THR A 113 16.97 -24.25 -9.44
C THR A 113 18.48 -24.10 -9.38
N THR A 114 19.05 -23.20 -10.16
CA THR A 114 20.47 -22.83 -10.17
C THR A 114 20.73 -21.85 -9.04
N GLN A 115 21.54 -22.24 -8.09
CA GLN A 115 21.92 -21.39 -6.97
C GLN A 115 22.85 -20.26 -7.47
N ARG A 116 22.26 -19.12 -7.80
CA ARG A 116 22.96 -17.90 -8.20
C ARG A 116 22.56 -16.77 -7.27
N PRO A 117 23.51 -15.94 -6.82
CA PRO A 117 23.16 -14.82 -5.99
C PRO A 117 22.45 -13.73 -6.79
N ILE A 118 21.62 -13.00 -6.08
CA ILE A 118 20.88 -11.85 -6.59
C ILE A 118 21.21 -10.62 -5.74
N ARG A 119 21.21 -9.46 -6.39
CA ARG A 119 21.23 -8.17 -5.72
C ARG A 119 19.84 -7.57 -5.84
N VAL A 120 19.19 -7.30 -4.71
CA VAL A 120 17.88 -6.67 -4.70
C VAL A 120 18.02 -5.26 -4.13
N THR A 121 17.48 -4.29 -4.86
CA THR A 121 17.36 -2.90 -4.42
C THR A 121 15.90 -2.55 -4.23
N PHE A 122 15.52 -2.21 -3.01
CA PHE A 122 14.27 -1.55 -2.71
C PHE A 122 14.46 -0.04 -2.76
N SER A 123 13.56 0.69 -3.42
CA SER A 123 13.65 2.16 -3.48
C SER A 123 12.29 2.80 -3.65
N ILE A 124 12.16 4.05 -3.20
CA ILE A 124 10.99 4.89 -3.48
C ILE A 124 11.24 5.72 -4.75
N ASP A 125 10.28 5.70 -5.67
CA ASP A 125 10.32 6.55 -6.87
C ASP A 125 9.67 7.93 -6.65
N THR A 126 9.69 8.76 -7.70
CA THR A 126 9.12 10.12 -7.64
C THR A 126 7.60 10.13 -7.46
N GLN A 127 6.91 9.03 -7.78
CA GLN A 127 5.48 8.83 -7.54
C GLN A 127 5.19 8.20 -6.18
N ARG A 128 6.19 8.09 -5.28
CA ARG A 128 6.06 7.44 -3.96
C ARG A 128 5.62 5.97 -4.05
N ARG A 129 6.04 5.28 -5.10
CA ARG A 129 5.87 3.83 -5.23
C ARG A 129 7.13 3.15 -4.72
N LEU A 130 6.94 2.06 -3.97
CA LEU A 130 8.04 1.20 -3.56
C LEU A 130 8.34 0.22 -4.68
N LEU A 131 9.54 0.36 -5.22
CA LEU A 131 10.09 -0.48 -6.27
C LEU A 131 10.99 -1.54 -5.66
N GLU A 132 10.95 -2.73 -6.24
CA GLU A 132 11.94 -3.77 -6.04
C GLU A 132 12.63 -3.99 -7.39
N THR A 133 13.95 -3.80 -7.41
CA THR A 133 14.79 -4.08 -8.58
C THR A 133 15.70 -5.24 -8.25
N THR A 134 15.49 -6.37 -8.92
CA THR A 134 16.34 -7.55 -8.80
C THR A 134 17.35 -7.56 -9.94
N THR A 135 18.64 -7.55 -9.63
CA THR A 135 19.74 -7.76 -10.56
C THR A 135 20.30 -9.18 -10.38
N GLN A 136 20.34 -9.95 -11.46
CA GLN A 136 21.00 -11.25 -11.49
C GLN A 136 22.51 -11.09 -11.57
N ALA A 137 23.24 -11.95 -10.84
CA ALA A 137 24.68 -12.02 -10.96
C ALA A 137 25.14 -12.70 -12.26
N THR A 138 26.28 -12.25 -12.74
CA THR A 138 27.12 -12.89 -13.75
C THR A 138 28.23 -13.67 -13.03
N ASP A 139 28.38 -14.96 -13.36
CA ASP A 139 29.47 -15.79 -12.88
C ASP A 139 30.80 -15.29 -13.49
N ILE A 140 31.80 -15.07 -12.64
CA ILE A 140 33.15 -14.69 -13.08
C ILE A 140 34.19 -15.79 -12.77
N GLY A 141 33.73 -16.98 -12.37
CA GLY A 141 34.54 -18.16 -12.08
C GLY A 141 34.87 -18.32 -10.59
N SER A 142 35.26 -19.54 -10.22
CA SER A 142 35.74 -19.90 -8.87
C SER A 142 34.76 -19.57 -7.72
N GLY A 143 33.45 -19.54 -8.01
CA GLY A 143 32.41 -19.23 -7.01
C GLY A 143 32.23 -17.73 -6.73
N TYR A 144 32.82 -16.86 -7.55
CA TYR A 144 32.67 -15.40 -7.45
C TYR A 144 31.65 -14.87 -8.45
N TRP A 145 31.01 -13.78 -8.06
CA TRP A 145 29.85 -13.24 -8.76
C TRP A 145 29.96 -11.73 -8.92
N ASN A 146 29.61 -11.22 -10.10
CA ASN A 146 29.54 -9.80 -10.39
C ASN A 146 28.09 -9.39 -10.71
N PHE A 147 27.66 -8.23 -10.22
CA PHE A 147 26.32 -7.67 -10.47
C PHE A 147 26.36 -6.50 -11.45
N THR A 148 27.46 -6.37 -12.19
CA THR A 148 27.71 -5.33 -13.18
C THR A 148 28.22 -5.97 -14.46
N GLY A 149 27.85 -5.40 -15.61
CA GLY A 149 28.28 -5.88 -16.93
C GLY A 149 27.11 -6.17 -17.87
N ALA A 150 27.42 -6.39 -19.15
CA ALA A 150 26.44 -6.52 -20.22
C ALA A 150 25.51 -7.74 -20.10
N THR A 151 25.90 -8.76 -19.32
CA THR A 151 25.13 -9.98 -19.10
C THR A 151 24.30 -9.95 -17.82
N SER A 152 24.51 -8.97 -16.94
CA SER A 152 23.70 -8.80 -15.74
C SER A 152 22.32 -8.27 -16.13
N THR A 153 21.28 -9.06 -15.90
CA THR A 153 19.90 -8.65 -16.17
C THR A 153 19.27 -8.06 -14.92
N SER A 154 18.48 -6.99 -15.09
CA SER A 154 17.71 -6.39 -14.00
C SER A 154 16.23 -6.35 -14.34
N ALA A 155 15.39 -6.64 -13.35
CA ALA A 155 13.94 -6.54 -13.47
C ALA A 155 13.39 -5.72 -12.31
N THR A 156 12.51 -4.78 -12.61
CA THR A 156 11.87 -3.90 -11.62
C THR A 156 10.38 -4.18 -11.54
N ARG A 157 9.85 -4.26 -10.32
CA ARG A 157 8.41 -4.34 -10.06
C ARG A 157 7.99 -3.37 -8.97
N VAL A 158 6.74 -2.94 -9.01
CA VAL A 158 6.12 -2.15 -7.93
C VAL A 158 5.58 -3.12 -6.87
N ILE A 159 6.02 -2.97 -5.62
CA ILE A 159 5.56 -3.80 -4.50
C ILE A 159 4.58 -3.08 -3.56
N ALA A 160 4.61 -1.75 -3.53
CA ALA A 160 3.60 -0.94 -2.87
C ALA A 160 3.42 0.40 -3.59
N THR A 161 2.22 0.97 -3.52
CA THR A 161 1.92 2.30 -4.07
C THR A 161 1.64 3.28 -2.93
N ALA A 162 1.79 4.59 -3.19
CA ALA A 162 1.44 5.66 -2.26
C ALA A 162 2.09 5.58 -0.86
N VAL A 163 3.39 5.28 -0.80
CA VAL A 163 4.17 5.25 0.44
C VAL A 163 4.33 6.66 1.01
N ALA A 164 3.90 6.85 2.25
CA ALA A 164 4.04 8.11 2.95
C ALA A 164 5.53 8.45 3.17
N PRO A 165 5.94 9.72 3.01
CA PRO A 165 7.24 10.17 3.47
C PRO A 165 7.31 10.16 4.99
N GLN A 166 8.53 10.03 5.52
CA GLN A 166 8.81 10.25 6.94
C GLN A 166 8.39 11.68 7.33
N GLN A 167 7.71 11.86 8.46
CA GLN A 167 7.34 13.17 8.99
C GLN A 167 7.87 13.32 10.42
N GLY A 168 8.56 14.44 10.69
CA GLY A 168 9.10 14.72 12.02
C GLY A 168 9.96 13.57 12.57
N SER A 169 9.55 13.02 13.71
CA SER A 169 10.20 11.90 14.40
C SER A 169 9.65 10.53 14.04
N ASP A 170 8.72 10.43 13.09
CA ASP A 170 8.18 9.13 12.66
C ASP A 170 9.33 8.22 12.17
N PRO A 171 9.25 6.89 12.39
CA PRO A 171 10.24 5.97 11.84
C PRO A 171 10.34 6.09 10.32
N ALA A 172 11.56 6.03 9.79
CA ALA A 172 11.79 5.95 8.35
C ALA A 172 11.33 4.58 7.80
N LEU A 173 11.17 4.50 6.47
CA LEU A 173 10.83 3.23 5.81
C LEU A 173 11.82 2.13 6.18
N PHE A 174 13.12 2.44 6.16
CA PHE A 174 14.17 1.57 6.66
C PHE A 174 14.89 2.22 7.83
N SER A 175 14.94 1.49 8.95
CA SER A 175 15.75 1.81 10.11
C SER A 175 16.66 0.62 10.43
N TYR A 176 17.90 0.89 10.82
CA TYR A 176 18.94 -0.13 10.95
C TYR A 176 19.29 -0.35 12.41
N LEU A 177 19.40 -1.60 12.82
CA LEU A 177 19.69 -2.00 14.20
C LEU A 177 20.98 -2.82 14.25
N GLY A 178 21.80 -2.56 15.28
CA GLY A 178 23.00 -3.33 15.61
C GLY A 178 22.68 -4.63 16.34
N ALA A 179 23.73 -5.40 16.66
CA ALA A 179 23.62 -6.69 17.34
C ALA A 179 23.03 -6.60 18.76
N ASP A 180 23.18 -5.45 19.40
CA ASP A 180 22.61 -5.09 20.70
C ASP A 180 21.16 -4.59 20.61
N GLY A 181 20.60 -4.52 19.40
CA GLY A 181 19.28 -3.94 19.13
C GLY A 181 19.27 -2.41 19.11
N ALA A 182 20.42 -1.74 19.29
CA ALA A 182 20.49 -0.29 19.23
C ALA A 182 20.38 0.22 17.80
N ALA A 183 19.73 1.37 17.63
CA ALA A 183 19.59 2.00 16.31
C ALA A 183 20.94 2.54 15.82
N ILE A 184 21.30 2.20 14.59
CA ILE A 184 22.45 2.76 13.90
C ILE A 184 21.99 4.05 13.22
N ALA A 185 22.48 5.19 13.70
CA ALA A 185 22.11 6.50 13.16
C ALA A 185 22.67 6.68 11.73
N PRO A 186 21.82 7.00 10.74
CA PRO A 186 22.28 7.45 9.43
C PRO A 186 22.95 8.81 9.51
N GLN A 187 23.77 9.12 8.50
CA GLN A 187 24.32 10.46 8.32
C GLN A 187 23.22 11.50 8.05
N ALA A 188 23.60 12.78 8.03
CA ALA A 188 22.70 13.88 7.66
C ALA A 188 22.05 13.68 6.27
N SER A 189 22.70 12.96 5.36
CA SER A 189 22.16 12.57 4.05
C SER A 189 21.02 11.55 4.11
N GLY A 190 20.81 10.91 5.27
CA GLY A 190 19.83 9.83 5.44
C GLY A 190 20.35 8.44 5.11
N SER A 191 21.63 8.29 4.75
CA SER A 191 22.27 7.00 4.48
C SER A 191 23.28 6.58 5.54
N LEU A 192 23.44 5.27 5.74
CA LEU A 192 24.54 4.70 6.50
C LEU A 192 25.86 4.85 5.74
N LEU A 193 26.96 5.02 6.49
CA LEU A 193 28.31 4.92 5.96
C LEU A 193 28.63 3.48 5.53
N PRO A 194 29.48 3.28 4.51
CA PRO A 194 29.96 1.96 4.12
C PRO A 194 30.56 1.13 5.27
N ALA A 195 31.26 1.80 6.20
CA ALA A 195 31.83 1.16 7.39
C ALA A 195 30.76 0.65 8.40
N GLN A 196 29.53 1.14 8.32
CA GLN A 196 28.43 0.74 9.18
C GLN A 196 27.62 -0.44 8.62
N TRP A 197 27.71 -0.73 7.30
CA TRP A 197 26.98 -1.83 6.68
C TRP A 197 27.25 -3.21 7.32
N PRO A 198 28.49 -3.56 7.71
CA PRO A 198 28.76 -4.82 8.39
C PRO A 198 28.21 -4.89 9.81
N LEU A 199 27.80 -3.76 10.41
CA LEU A 199 27.31 -3.70 11.79
C LEU A 199 25.79 -3.93 11.88
N VAL A 200 25.08 -3.89 10.76
CA VAL A 200 23.63 -4.05 10.72
C VAL A 200 23.26 -5.51 10.97
N ALA A 201 22.61 -5.76 12.11
CA ALA A 201 22.10 -7.08 12.52
C ALA A 201 20.63 -7.28 12.14
N ALA A 202 19.85 -6.20 12.14
CA ALA A 202 18.44 -6.22 11.78
C ALA A 202 18.02 -4.93 11.07
N VAL A 203 17.00 -5.05 10.23
CA VAL A 203 16.33 -3.91 9.60
C VAL A 203 14.91 -3.84 10.10
N GLN A 204 14.54 -2.70 10.67
CA GLN A 204 13.16 -2.36 10.95
C GLN A 204 12.56 -1.68 9.71
N ILE A 205 11.50 -2.27 9.19
CA ILE A 205 10.76 -1.83 8.03
C ILE A 205 9.46 -1.18 8.53
N THR A 206 9.24 0.09 8.22
CA THR A 206 7.99 0.81 8.55
C THR A 206 7.32 1.28 7.27
N LEU A 207 6.36 0.50 6.79
CA LEU A 207 5.63 0.79 5.56
C LEU A 207 4.31 1.48 5.88
N LYS A 208 4.25 2.80 5.69
CA LYS A 208 3.01 3.60 5.78
C LYS A 208 2.48 3.85 4.37
N VAL A 209 1.30 3.34 4.05
CA VAL A 209 0.63 3.52 2.74
C VAL A 209 -0.58 4.43 2.88
N LYS A 210 -0.75 5.41 1.98
CA LYS A 210 -1.89 6.34 1.95
C LYS A 210 -2.92 5.92 0.92
N ASN A 211 -4.20 6.20 1.20
CA ASN A 211 -5.30 5.94 0.27
C ASN A 211 -5.50 7.06 -0.78
N SER A 212 -4.89 8.23 -0.58
CA SER A 212 -4.94 9.39 -1.48
C SER A 212 -3.68 10.23 -1.33
N SER A 213 -3.23 10.84 -2.43
CA SER A 213 -2.14 11.83 -2.46
C SER A 213 -2.57 13.18 -1.87
N THR A 214 -3.87 13.40 -1.66
CA THR A 214 -4.45 14.60 -1.06
C THR A 214 -5.27 14.23 0.17
N SER A 215 -5.01 14.95 1.27
CA SER A 215 -5.70 14.92 2.57
C SER A 215 -5.29 13.85 3.59
N THR A 216 -5.09 14.35 4.80
CA THR A 216 -4.75 13.73 6.08
C THR A 216 -5.50 12.43 6.39
N ASP A 217 -4.70 11.37 6.53
CA ASP A 217 -4.83 10.16 7.35
C ASP A 217 -6.12 9.32 7.31
N THR A 218 -6.07 8.30 6.46
CA THR A 218 -6.45 6.91 6.77
C THR A 218 -5.43 6.01 6.07
N GLY A 219 -4.18 6.08 6.53
CA GLY A 219 -3.12 5.22 6.04
C GLY A 219 -3.01 3.92 6.83
N VAL A 220 -2.49 2.88 6.20
CA VAL A 220 -2.11 1.66 6.92
C VAL A 220 -0.62 1.71 7.18
N THR A 221 -0.23 1.59 8.44
CA THR A 221 1.16 1.45 8.85
C THR A 221 1.39 0.00 9.21
N LEU A 222 2.28 -0.66 8.47
CA LEU A 222 2.82 -1.95 8.87
C LEU A 222 4.24 -1.74 9.36
N GLN A 223 4.62 -2.46 10.41
CA GLN A 223 5.97 -2.43 10.96
C GLN A 223 6.45 -3.86 11.16
N ASN A 224 7.64 -4.16 10.67
CA ASN A 224 8.28 -5.46 10.89
C ASN A 224 9.78 -5.28 11.13
N THR A 225 10.34 -6.03 12.07
CA THR A 225 11.78 -6.05 12.32
C THR A 225 12.35 -7.39 11.86
N VAL A 226 13.33 -7.34 10.97
CA VAL A 226 13.87 -8.50 10.29
C VAL A 226 15.34 -8.63 10.64
N GLY A 227 15.67 -9.63 11.46
CA GLY A 227 17.03 -10.01 11.75
C GLY A 227 17.67 -10.78 10.59
N ILE A 228 18.98 -10.63 10.45
CA ILE A 228 19.77 -11.20 9.36
C ILE A 228 20.89 -12.05 9.96
N PRO A 229 21.17 -13.24 9.41
CA PRO A 229 22.25 -14.10 9.89
C PRO A 229 23.65 -13.66 9.42
N ASN A 230 23.83 -12.40 9.01
CA ASN A 230 25.09 -11.89 8.44
C ASN A 230 26.19 -11.69 9.49
N LEU A 231 25.81 -11.48 10.75
CA LEU A 231 26.73 -11.45 11.88
C LEU A 231 26.91 -12.89 12.38
N THR A 232 28.00 -13.55 11.96
CA THR A 232 28.41 -14.78 12.66
C THR A 232 28.63 -14.42 14.13
N ASN A 233 28.05 -15.19 15.05
CA ASN A 233 28.17 -14.97 16.50
C ASN A 233 29.65 -14.77 16.86
N THR A 234 30.06 -13.52 17.11
CA THR A 234 31.29 -13.21 17.85
C THR A 234 31.05 -13.47 19.33
N GLY A 235 30.53 -14.65 19.67
CA GLY A 235 30.59 -15.17 21.03
C GLY A 235 31.99 -15.73 21.20
N ALA A 236 32.74 -15.22 22.19
CA ALA A 236 33.98 -15.86 22.60
C ALA A 236 33.68 -17.33 22.90
N VAL A 237 34.27 -18.23 22.12
CA VAL A 237 34.40 -19.62 22.51
C VAL A 237 35.34 -19.58 23.72
N SER A 238 34.76 -19.79 24.90
CA SER A 238 35.51 -20.10 26.12
C SER A 238 35.81 -21.59 26.14
#